data_AF-A0A842Q898-F1
#
_entry.id   AF-A0A842Q898-F1
#
_cell.length_a   1.000
_cell.length_b   1.000
_cell.length_c   1.000
_cell.angle_alpha   90.00
_cell.angle_beta   90.00
_cell.angle_gamma   90.00
#
_symmetry.space_group_name_H-M   'P 1'
#
loop_
_entity.id
_entity.type
_entity.pdbx_description
1 polymer ?
#
loop_
_entity_poly.entity_id
_entity_poly.type
_entity_poly.pdbx_seq_one_letter_code
_entity_poly.pdbx_strand_id
1 'polypeptide(L)'
;MNHYCAYCGKELKALPYKCRYCGEYFCVDHQLPENHTCPGLEDWKAGKLKKLKKEVKKPRKKVSEKLEIPGIIKKSKWLEFLLIIVGVILLIMALRMLV
;
A
#
# COMPACT_ATOMS: atom_id res chain seq x y z
N MET A 1 29.61 7.61 -34.35
CA MET A 1 30.48 7.56 -33.16
C MET A 1 30.38 6.14 -32.63
N ASN A 2 31.46 5.37 -32.71
CA ASN A 2 31.46 3.98 -32.26
C ASN A 2 31.85 3.97 -30.78
N HIS A 3 31.03 3.33 -29.96
CA HIS A 3 31.32 3.18 -28.53
C HIS A 3 32.10 1.89 -28.32
N TYR A 4 32.93 1.82 -27.28
CA TYR A 4 33.67 0.61 -26.91
C TYR A 4 33.29 0.17 -25.51
N CYS A 5 33.31 -1.14 -25.27
CA CYS A 5 33.06 -1.70 -23.94
C CYS A 5 34.20 -1.31 -23.00
N ALA A 6 33.89 -0.61 -21.91
CA ALA A 6 34.90 -0.19 -20.92
C ALA A 6 35.57 -1.37 -20.19
N TYR A 7 35.00 -2.58 -20.26
CA TYR A 7 35.55 -3.78 -19.62
C TYR A 7 36.40 -4.63 -20.57
N CYS A 8 35.89 -4.96 -21.77
CA CYS A 8 36.55 -5.89 -22.70
C CYS A 8 37.07 -5.25 -23.99
N GLY A 9 36.85 -3.94 -24.19
CA GLY A 9 37.34 -3.21 -25.37
C GLY A 9 36.64 -3.53 -26.69
N LYS A 10 35.65 -4.45 -26.71
CA LYS A 10 34.88 -4.74 -27.92
C LYS A 10 34.10 -3.51 -28.38
N GLU A 11 34.05 -3.29 -29.69
CA GLU A 11 33.18 -2.29 -30.29
C GLU A 11 31.71 -2.61 -30.00
N LEU A 12 30.99 -1.60 -29.51
CA LEU A 12 29.58 -1.68 -29.20
C LEU A 12 28.81 -1.45 -30.49
N LYS A 13 28.05 -2.49 -30.89
CA LYS A 13 27.04 -2.38 -31.94
C LYS A 13 26.00 -1.32 -31.54
N ALA A 14 25.16 -0.90 -32.48
CA ALA A 14 24.28 0.28 -32.42
C ALA A 14 23.40 0.50 -31.16
N LEU A 15 23.39 -0.42 -30.19
CA LEU A 15 22.74 -0.29 -28.88
C LEU A 15 23.73 -0.52 -27.72
N PRO A 16 24.54 0.49 -27.33
CA PRO A 16 25.43 0.37 -26.17
C PRO A 16 24.65 0.48 -24.85
N TYR A 17 24.97 -0.37 -23.87
CA TYR A 17 24.33 -0.32 -22.54
C TYR A 17 25.11 0.61 -21.62
N LYS A 18 24.45 1.65 -21.09
CA LYS A 18 25.03 2.54 -20.08
C LYS A 18 24.70 2.05 -18.67
N CYS A 19 25.70 1.70 -17.88
CA CYS A 19 25.51 1.26 -16.51
C CYS A 19 25.00 2.40 -15.63
N ARG A 20 23.92 2.17 -14.85
CA ARG A 20 23.32 3.19 -13.97
C ARG A 20 24.15 3.49 -12.71
N TYR A 21 25.12 2.63 -12.40
CA TYR A 21 25.92 2.72 -11.17
C TYR A 21 27.26 3.41 -11.41
N CYS A 22 27.97 3.06 -12.48
CA CYS A 22 29.26 3.68 -12.84
C CYS A 22 29.21 4.64 -14.03
N GLY A 23 28.14 4.65 -14.82
CA GLY A 23 27.98 5.58 -15.95
C GLY A 23 28.69 5.18 -17.25
N GLU A 24 29.48 4.11 -17.24
CA GLU A 24 30.23 3.63 -18.41
C GLU A 24 29.39 2.77 -19.37
N TYR A 25 29.90 2.59 -20.60
CA TYR A 25 29.25 1.80 -21.65
C TYR A 25 29.81 0.37 -21.75
N PHE A 26 28.92 -0.61 -21.86
CA PHE A 26 29.27 -2.04 -21.89
C PHE A 26 28.54 -2.80 -23.01
N CYS A 27 29.12 -3.94 -23.42
CA CYS A 27 28.50 -4.86 -24.38
C CYS A 27 27.49 -5.78 -23.69
N VAL A 28 26.72 -6.55 -24.47
CA VAL A 28 25.70 -7.49 -23.95
C VAL A 28 26.27 -8.47 -22.93
N ASP A 29 27.51 -8.92 -23.14
CA ASP A 29 28.22 -9.81 -22.20
C ASP A 29 28.50 -9.14 -20.85
N HIS A 30 28.70 -7.82 -20.83
CA HIS A 30 29.19 -7.07 -19.66
C HIS A 30 28.21 -6.02 -19.16
N GLN A 31 26.95 -6.02 -19.64
CA GLN A 31 25.93 -5.05 -19.22
C GLN A 31 25.55 -5.19 -17.74
N LEU A 32 25.68 -6.38 -17.16
CA LEU A 32 25.38 -6.62 -15.76
C LEU A 32 26.52 -6.10 -14.85
N PRO A 33 26.20 -5.48 -13.70
CA PRO A 33 27.20 -4.94 -12.77
C PRO A 33 28.21 -5.97 -12.27
N GLU A 34 27.78 -7.22 -12.14
CA GLU A 34 28.62 -8.36 -11.76
C GLU A 34 29.62 -8.76 -12.86
N ASN A 35 29.25 -8.58 -14.13
CA ASN A 35 30.09 -8.99 -15.25
C ASN A 35 31.23 -8.00 -15.56
N HIS A 36 31.17 -6.77 -15.04
CA HIS A 36 32.23 -5.77 -15.22
C HIS A 36 32.83 -5.26 -13.91
N THR A 37 32.63 -5.96 -12.79
CA THR A 37 33.13 -5.55 -11.46
C THR A 37 32.78 -4.09 -11.15
N CYS A 38 31.49 -3.77 -11.21
CA CYS A 38 31.04 -2.38 -11.17
C CYS A 38 31.41 -1.67 -9.85
N PRO A 39 32.16 -0.54 -9.90
CA PRO A 39 32.59 0.16 -8.69
C PRO A 39 31.41 0.75 -7.90
N GLY A 40 30.34 1.18 -8.57
CA GLY A 40 29.15 1.73 -7.93
C GLY A 40 28.19 0.70 -7.32
N LEU A 41 28.50 -0.60 -7.42
CA LEU A 41 27.62 -1.66 -6.94
C LEU A 41 27.62 -1.75 -5.41
N GLU A 42 28.77 -1.59 -4.77
CA GLU A 42 28.89 -1.67 -3.31
C GLU A 42 28.18 -0.49 -2.63
N ASP A 43 28.33 0.71 -3.16
CA ASP A 43 27.61 1.90 -2.69
C ASP A 43 26.09 1.73 -2.82
N TRP A 44 25.63 1.15 -3.94
CA TRP A 44 24.21 0.86 -4.14
C TRP A 44 23.69 -0.21 -3.17
N LYS A 45 24.43 -1.30 -2.96
CA LYS A 45 24.09 -2.34 -1.97
C LYS A 45 24.01 -1.74 -0.58
N ALA A 46 24.98 -0.92 -0.18
CA ALA A 46 24.98 -0.23 1.11
C ALA A 46 23.77 0.72 1.26
N GLY A 47 23.41 1.46 0.21
CA GLY A 47 22.21 2.29 0.17
C GLY A 47 20.91 1.49 0.34
N LYS A 48 20.81 0.35 -0.35
CA LYS A 48 19.65 -0.57 -0.25
C LYS A 48 19.49 -1.12 1.17
N LEU A 49 20.59 -1.54 1.79
CA LEU A 49 20.60 -2.00 3.19
C LEU A 49 20.18 -0.90 4.16
N LYS A 50 20.64 0.35 3.94
CA LYS A 50 20.19 1.51 4.73
C LYS A 50 18.69 1.76 4.60
N LYS A 51 18.14 1.69 3.38
CA LYS A 51 16.69 1.88 3.14
C LYS A 51 15.87 0.76 3.78
N LEU A 52 16.28 -0.50 3.61
CA LEU A 52 15.61 -1.64 4.23
C LEU A 52 15.60 -1.52 5.76
N LYS A 53 16.74 -1.18 6.38
CA LYS A 53 16.82 -0.93 7.82
C LYS A 53 15.91 0.24 8.25
N LYS A 54 15.80 1.30 7.45
CA LYS A 54 14.89 2.43 7.73
C LYS A 54 13.41 2.02 7.64
N GLU A 55 13.01 1.27 6.62
CA GLU A 55 11.64 0.75 6.48
C GLU A 55 11.27 -0.20 7.63
N VAL A 56 12.19 -1.08 8.03
CA VAL A 56 12.00 -1.99 9.18
C VAL A 56 11.91 -1.22 10.50
N LYS A 57 12.70 -0.14 10.65
CA LYS A 57 12.66 0.73 11.83
C LYS A 57 11.46 1.67 11.87
N LYS A 58 10.70 1.84 10.78
CA LYS A 58 9.47 2.63 10.85
C LYS A 58 8.56 1.92 11.86
N PRO A 59 8.16 2.58 12.96
CA PRO A 59 7.20 1.99 13.86
C PRO A 59 5.96 1.66 13.01
N ARG A 60 5.60 0.38 12.94
CA ARG A 60 4.28 -0.03 12.43
C ARG A 60 3.29 0.83 13.18
N LYS A 61 2.67 1.80 12.50
CA LYS A 61 1.54 2.52 13.05
C LYS A 61 0.56 1.42 13.44
N LYS A 62 0.32 1.24 14.74
CA LYS A 62 -0.79 0.39 15.18
C LYS A 62 -2.01 1.10 14.63
N VAL A 63 -2.53 0.56 13.53
CA VAL A 63 -3.86 0.89 13.04
C VAL A 63 -4.80 0.31 14.09
N SER A 64 -4.91 1.00 15.23
CA SER A 64 -6.06 0.91 16.12
C SER A 64 -7.19 1.69 15.46
N GLU A 65 -7.46 1.35 14.21
CA GLU A 65 -8.66 1.76 13.53
C GLU A 65 -9.71 0.83 14.07
N LYS A 66 -10.44 1.38 15.05
CA LYS A 66 -11.77 0.93 15.37
C LYS A 66 -12.48 0.77 14.02
N LEU A 67 -12.67 -0.48 13.60
CA LEU A 67 -13.55 -0.83 12.49
C LEU A 67 -14.96 -0.40 12.90
N GLU A 68 -15.29 0.86 12.66
CA GLU A 68 -16.67 1.33 12.70
C GLU A 68 -17.31 0.83 11.42
N ILE A 69 -17.86 -0.39 11.49
CA ILE A 69 -18.78 -0.91 10.48
C ILE A 69 -20.00 0.04 10.49
N PRO A 70 -20.27 0.84 9.44
CA PRO A 70 -21.45 1.65 9.43
C PRO A 70 -22.63 0.77 9.02
N GLY A 71 -23.55 0.59 9.97
CA GLY A 71 -24.91 0.16 9.69
C GLY A 71 -25.16 -1.33 9.91
N ILE A 72 -25.91 -1.61 10.97
CA ILE A 72 -27.02 -2.58 11.01
C ILE A 72 -27.86 -2.22 12.25
N ILE A 73 -29.08 -1.74 11.99
CA ILE A 73 -30.24 -1.58 12.90
C ILE A 73 -30.15 -0.47 13.97
N LYS A 74 -30.55 0.77 13.61
CA LYS A 74 -31.14 1.69 14.61
C LYS A 74 -32.45 1.06 15.07
N LYS A 75 -32.53 0.57 16.30
CA LYS A 75 -33.78 0.14 16.94
C LYS A 75 -34.82 1.26 16.75
N SER A 76 -35.81 1.00 15.92
CA SER A 76 -36.73 2.03 15.41
C SER A 76 -37.61 2.51 16.56
N LYS A 77 -37.44 3.79 16.94
CA LYS A 77 -38.29 4.49 17.93
C LYS A 77 -39.80 4.37 17.65
N TRP A 78 -40.16 4.08 16.40
CA TRP A 78 -41.52 3.79 15.95
C TRP A 78 -42.20 2.64 16.71
N LEU A 79 -41.46 1.61 17.14
CA LEU A 79 -42.07 0.49 17.85
C LEU A 79 -42.63 0.91 19.22
N GLU A 80 -41.97 1.85 19.91
CA GLU A 80 -42.45 2.37 21.20
C GLU A 80 -43.71 3.23 21.02
N PHE A 81 -43.75 4.09 19.99
CA PHE A 81 -44.95 4.86 19.68
C PHE A 81 -46.15 3.97 19.35
N LEU A 82 -45.94 2.85 18.65
CA LEU A 82 -47.00 1.92 18.27
C LEU A 82 -47.62 1.24 19.51
N LEU A 83 -46.80 0.85 20.48
CA LEU A 83 -47.28 0.26 21.74
C LEU A 83 -48.08 1.27 22.58
N ILE A 84 -47.65 2.53 22.63
CA ILE A 84 -48.38 3.59 23.34
C ILE A 84 -49.75 3.83 22.69
N ILE A 85 -49.81 3.91 21.36
CA ILE A 85 -51.06 4.11 20.62
C ILE A 85 -52.03 2.94 20.86
N VAL A 86 -51.56 1.70 20.77
CA VAL A 86 -52.38 0.51 21.06
C VAL A 86 -52.90 0.52 22.49
N GLY A 87 -52.05 0.88 23.47
CA GLY A 87 -52.46 0.98 24.87
C GLY A 87 -53.54 2.03 25.11
N VAL A 88 -53.42 3.22 24.50
CA VAL A 88 -54.42 4.29 24.61
C VAL A 88 -55.74 3.88 23.96
N ILE A 89 -55.71 3.20 22.80
CA ILE A 89 -56.92 2.69 22.14
C ILE A 89 -57.64 1.66 23.02
N LEU A 90 -56.91 0.70 23.59
CA LEU A 90 -57.50 -0.30 24.48
C LEU A 90 -58.11 0.32 25.74
N LEU A 91 -57.43 1.33 26.31
CA LEU A 91 -57.95 2.08 27.46
C LEU A 91 -59.27 2.79 27.11
N ILE A 92 -59.33 3.48 25.96
CA ILE A 92 -60.54 4.16 25.49
C ILE A 92 -61.68 3.15 25.24
N MET A 93 -61.37 1.99 24.65
CA MET A 93 -62.35 0.93 24.41
C MET A 93 -62.90 0.36 25.73
N ALA A 94 -62.04 0.12 26.72
CA ALA A 94 -62.45 -0.37 28.04
C ALA A 94 -63.32 0.66 28.78
N LEU A 95 -62.96 1.95 28.73
CA LEU A 95 -63.76 3.03 29.31
C LEU A 95 -65.13 3.14 28.65
N ARG A 96 -65.22 2.93 27.34
CA ARG A 96 -66.50 2.87 26.61
C ARG A 96 -67.37 1.66 26.93
N MET A 97 -66.81 0.59 27.48
CA MET A 97 -67.60 -0.56 27.93
C MET A 97 -68.13 -0.39 29.36
N LEU A 98 -67.59 0.58 30.11
CA LEU A 98 -67.89 0.78 31.53
C LEU A 98 -68.94 1.87 31.79
N VAL A 99 -69.22 2.70 30.78
CA VAL A 99 -70.26 3.74 30.75
C VAL A 99 -71.35 3.32 29.80
#